data_AF-A0A5C9EMJ3-F1
#
_entry.id   AF-A0A5C9EMJ3-F1
#
_cell.length_a   1.000
_cell.length_b   1.000
_cell.length_c   1.000
_cell.angle_alpha   90.00
_cell.angle_beta   90.00
_cell.angle_gamma   90.00
#
_symmetry.space_group_name_H-M   'P 1'
#
loop_
_entity.id
_entity.type
_entity.pdbx_description
1 polymer ?
#
loop_
_entity_poly.entity_id
_entity_poly.type
_entity_poly.pdbx_seq_one_letter_code
_entity_poly.pdbx_strand_id
1 'polypeptide(L)'
;MIKMGFTMETKEDMLEYCNKICEMNDWILQKDEETLEDLLEGLVQNKERYGYQSCPCRFACGERELDRDLICPCDYAPPDIKEYGTCYCNLFLSPDFYKTHEKDFLQIPERRPIEKEKAVLKYVNKSVE
;
A
#
# COMPACT_ATOMS: atom_id res chain seq x y z
N MET A 1 -15.47 -17.27 -1.83
CA MET A 1 -14.92 -16.11 -2.57
C MET A 1 -15.93 -15.00 -2.46
N ILE A 2 -15.65 -13.97 -1.67
CA ILE A 2 -16.53 -12.79 -1.58
C ILE A 2 -16.46 -12.12 -2.95
N LYS A 3 -17.58 -12.04 -3.66
CA LYS A 3 -17.67 -11.21 -4.87
C LYS A 3 -17.62 -9.76 -4.40
N MET A 4 -16.44 -9.16 -4.43
CA MET A 4 -16.31 -7.71 -4.33
C MET A 4 -16.99 -7.11 -5.56
N GLY A 5 -17.94 -6.19 -5.36
CA GLY A 5 -18.75 -5.60 -6.42
C GLY A 5 -18.08 -4.45 -7.19
N PHE A 6 -16.75 -4.34 -7.12
CA PHE A 6 -15.95 -3.24 -7.66
C PHE A 6 -14.67 -3.77 -8.33
N THR A 7 -14.11 -3.01 -9.29
CA THR A 7 -12.99 -3.45 -10.13
C THR A 7 -11.62 -2.95 -9.67
N MET A 8 -11.59 -1.96 -8.76
CA MET A 8 -10.38 -1.23 -8.33
C MET A 8 -9.72 -0.45 -9.48
N GLU A 9 -10.51 -0.04 -10.49
CA GLU A 9 -10.03 0.71 -11.66
C GLU A 9 -10.30 2.22 -11.53
N THR A 10 -11.12 2.64 -10.56
CA THR A 10 -11.39 4.05 -10.23
C THR A 10 -10.98 4.34 -8.79
N LYS A 11 -10.82 5.62 -8.44
CA LYS A 11 -10.54 6.02 -7.05
C LYS A 11 -11.67 5.63 -6.11
N GLU A 12 -12.91 5.72 -6.55
CA GLU A 12 -14.09 5.33 -5.78
C GLU A 12 -14.09 3.82 -5.49
N ASP A 13 -13.80 2.99 -6.50
CA ASP A 13 -13.69 1.55 -6.35
C ASP A 13 -12.50 1.16 -5.46
N MET A 14 -11.37 1.87 -5.60
CA MET A 14 -10.19 1.67 -4.76
C MET A 14 -10.45 2.09 -3.30
N LEU A 15 -11.23 3.15 -3.09
CA LEU A 15 -11.66 3.56 -1.75
C LEU A 15 -12.56 2.49 -1.12
N GLU A 16 -13.53 1.93 -1.86
CA GLU A 16 -14.36 0.83 -1.34
C GLU A 16 -13.50 -0.40 -1.01
N TYR A 17 -12.49 -0.69 -1.84
CA TYR A 17 -11.51 -1.73 -1.55
C TYR A 17 -10.76 -1.48 -0.24
N CYS A 18 -10.16 -0.29 -0.08
CA CYS A 18 -9.41 0.07 1.11
C CYS A 18 -10.29 0.05 2.38
N ASN A 19 -11.54 0.52 2.29
CA ASN A 19 -12.50 0.44 3.39
C ASN A 19 -12.79 -1.01 3.80
N LYS A 20 -12.98 -1.94 2.85
CA LYS A 20 -13.16 -3.37 3.18
C LYS A 20 -11.92 -3.97 3.85
N ILE A 21 -10.71 -3.57 3.42
CA ILE A 21 -9.47 -3.98 4.10
C ILE A 21 -9.46 -3.46 5.55
N CYS A 22 -9.84 -2.21 5.78
CA CYS A 22 -9.97 -1.64 7.12
C CYS A 22 -10.96 -2.43 7.99
N GLU A 23 -12.17 -2.69 7.49
CA GLU A 23 -13.19 -3.48 8.21
C GLU A 23 -12.69 -4.87 8.60
N MET A 24 -11.97 -5.55 7.70
CA MET A 24 -11.46 -6.90 7.94
C MET A 24 -10.33 -6.96 8.97
N ASN A 25 -9.59 -5.87 9.16
CA ASN A 25 -8.38 -5.84 9.99
C ASN A 25 -8.52 -4.95 11.24
N ASP A 26 -9.67 -4.32 11.46
CA ASP A 26 -9.87 -3.29 12.48
C ASP A 26 -8.84 -2.16 12.35
N TRP A 27 -8.72 -1.62 11.14
CA TRP A 27 -7.90 -0.45 10.83
C TRP A 27 -8.77 0.73 10.41
N ILE A 28 -8.17 1.91 10.32
CA ILE A 28 -8.79 3.11 9.76
C ILE A 28 -7.94 3.64 8.60
N LEU A 29 -8.53 4.47 7.75
CA LEU A 29 -7.80 5.18 6.70
C LEU A 29 -7.20 6.49 7.23
N GLN A 30 -6.18 6.96 6.52
CA GLN A 30 -5.70 8.34 6.61
C GLN A 30 -6.87 9.33 6.51
N LYS A 31 -6.88 10.33 7.38
CA LYS A 31 -7.90 11.39 7.42
C LYS A 31 -7.52 12.64 6.64
N ASP A 32 -6.24 12.86 6.38
CA ASP A 32 -5.82 13.91 5.46
C ASP A 32 -6.29 13.57 4.03
N GLU A 33 -7.23 14.36 3.52
CA GLU A 33 -7.93 14.07 2.25
C GLU A 33 -6.96 14.08 1.06
N GLU A 34 -6.02 15.04 1.01
CA GLU A 34 -5.04 15.15 -0.07
C GLU A 34 -4.12 13.90 -0.10
N THR A 35 -3.57 13.52 1.05
CA THR A 35 -2.74 12.31 1.17
C THR A 35 -3.53 11.05 0.79
N LEU A 36 -4.78 10.94 1.26
CA LEU A 36 -5.63 9.79 0.93
C LEU A 36 -5.89 9.71 -0.58
N GLU A 37 -6.26 10.83 -1.20
CA GLU A 37 -6.53 10.87 -2.65
C GLU A 37 -5.30 10.51 -3.48
N ASP A 38 -4.12 11.02 -3.14
CA ASP A 38 -2.87 10.72 -3.83
C ASP A 38 -2.50 9.23 -3.74
N LEU A 39 -2.70 8.62 -2.57
CA LEU A 39 -2.43 7.20 -2.36
C LEU A 39 -3.42 6.32 -3.15
N LEU A 40 -4.70 6.69 -3.18
CA LEU A 40 -5.71 5.98 -3.98
C LEU A 40 -5.41 6.08 -5.48
N GLU A 41 -5.08 7.28 -5.96
CA GLU A 41 -4.69 7.52 -7.35
C GLU A 41 -3.47 6.66 -7.72
N GLY A 42 -2.42 6.66 -6.89
CA GLY A 42 -1.22 5.85 -7.13
C GLY A 42 -1.51 4.34 -7.16
N LEU A 43 -2.43 3.85 -6.32
CA LEU A 43 -2.86 2.45 -6.35
C LEU A 43 -3.60 2.12 -7.65
N VAL A 44 -4.48 3.00 -8.12
CA VAL A 44 -5.23 2.84 -9.37
C VAL A 44 -4.27 2.84 -10.56
N GLN A 45 -3.34 3.79 -10.63
CA GLN A 45 -2.35 3.87 -11.69
C GLN A 45 -1.43 2.63 -11.72
N ASN A 46 -1.01 2.14 -10.55
CA ASN A 46 -0.22 0.90 -10.49
C ASN A 46 -1.05 -0.32 -10.91
N LYS A 47 -2.34 -0.36 -10.55
CA LYS A 47 -3.26 -1.40 -10.98
C LYS A 47 -3.45 -1.42 -12.49
N GLU A 48 -3.63 -0.26 -13.11
CA GLU A 48 -3.70 -0.09 -14.57
C GLU A 48 -2.37 -0.53 -15.23
N ARG A 49 -1.24 -0.06 -14.71
CA ARG A 49 0.08 -0.30 -15.29
C ARG A 49 0.55 -1.75 -15.19
N TYR A 50 0.39 -2.38 -14.03
CA TYR A 50 0.97 -3.70 -13.73
C TYR A 50 -0.08 -4.83 -13.66
N GLY A 51 -1.37 -4.50 -13.69
CA GLY A 51 -2.45 -5.44 -13.45
C GLY A 51 -2.67 -5.77 -11.97
N TYR A 52 -1.96 -5.11 -11.05
CA TYR A 52 -2.14 -5.22 -9.59
C TYR A 52 -1.80 -3.91 -8.88
N GLN A 53 -2.49 -3.65 -7.77
CA GLN A 53 -2.40 -2.44 -6.95
C GLN A 53 -1.14 -2.46 -6.06
N SER A 54 0.05 -2.35 -6.65
CA SER A 54 1.31 -2.25 -5.87
C SER A 54 1.34 -0.99 -5.00
N CYS A 55 1.92 -1.01 -3.78
CA CYS A 55 2.00 0.22 -2.96
C CYS A 55 2.68 1.34 -3.77
N PRO A 56 2.07 2.53 -3.83
CA PRO A 56 2.58 3.66 -4.61
C PRO A 56 3.86 4.27 -4.03
N CYS A 57 4.14 4.06 -2.75
CA CYS A 57 5.32 4.58 -2.06
C CYS A 57 6.56 3.67 -2.17
N ARG A 58 6.47 2.54 -2.89
CA ARG A 58 7.60 1.62 -3.12
C ARG A 58 7.76 1.35 -4.60
N PHE A 59 9.02 1.19 -5.03
CA PHE A 59 9.33 0.94 -6.42
C PHE A 59 8.99 -0.52 -6.81
N ALA A 60 7.98 -0.66 -7.67
CA ALA A 60 7.55 -1.90 -8.30
C ALA A 60 8.13 -2.00 -9.71
N CYS A 61 8.47 -3.21 -10.16
CA CYS A 61 9.04 -3.44 -11.49
C CYS A 61 8.07 -4.02 -12.52
N GLY A 62 6.85 -4.37 -12.11
CA GLY A 62 5.84 -4.98 -12.98
C GLY A 62 5.99 -6.49 -13.14
N GLU A 63 7.01 -7.10 -12.52
CA GLU A 63 7.12 -8.56 -12.42
C GLU A 63 6.44 -9.04 -11.15
N ARG A 64 5.29 -9.68 -11.30
CA ARG A 64 4.39 -10.03 -10.19
C ARG A 64 5.08 -10.85 -9.11
N GLU A 65 6.00 -11.74 -9.47
CA GLU A 65 6.73 -12.55 -8.49
C GLU A 65 7.72 -11.73 -7.65
N LEU A 66 8.29 -10.65 -8.22
CA LEU A 66 9.23 -9.76 -7.52
C LEU A 66 8.52 -8.67 -6.70
N ASP A 67 7.30 -8.31 -7.10
CA ASP A 67 6.48 -7.27 -6.46
C ASP A 67 5.39 -7.85 -5.54
N ARG A 68 5.30 -9.17 -5.39
CA ARG A 68 4.22 -9.83 -4.64
C ARG A 68 4.05 -9.27 -3.22
N ASP A 69 5.18 -8.97 -2.57
CA ASP A 69 5.22 -8.41 -1.23
C ASP A 69 4.76 -6.94 -1.15
N LEU A 70 4.67 -6.27 -2.30
CA LEU A 70 4.23 -4.87 -2.44
C LEU A 70 2.76 -4.73 -2.81
N ILE A 71 2.07 -5.79 -3.23
CA ILE A 71 0.65 -5.74 -3.60
C ILE A 71 -0.16 -5.28 -2.38
N CYS A 72 -0.86 -4.15 -2.50
CA CYS A 72 -1.60 -3.54 -1.40
C CYS A 72 -2.84 -4.38 -1.02
N PRO A 73 -3.12 -4.64 0.28
CA PRO A 73 -2.27 -4.32 1.43
C PRO A 73 -1.00 -5.20 1.44
N CYS A 74 0.16 -4.55 1.50
CA CYS A 74 1.46 -5.22 1.42
C CYS A 74 1.75 -6.08 2.65
N ASP A 75 2.68 -7.03 2.53
CA ASP A 75 3.07 -7.95 3.61
C ASP A 75 3.56 -7.22 4.88
N TYR A 76 4.00 -5.96 4.72
CA TYR A 76 4.56 -5.12 5.76
C TYR A 76 3.51 -4.33 6.56
N ALA A 77 2.31 -4.12 6.01
CA ALA A 77 1.30 -3.28 6.65
C ALA A 77 0.84 -3.82 8.02
N PRO A 78 0.49 -5.13 8.19
CA PRO A 78 0.11 -5.64 9.50
C PRO A 78 1.17 -5.46 10.61
N PRO A 79 2.46 -5.85 10.42
CA PRO A 79 3.47 -5.61 11.44
C PRO A 79 3.81 -4.12 11.62
N ASP A 80 3.79 -3.31 10.55
CA ASP A 80 3.96 -1.85 10.64
C ASP A 80 2.90 -1.21 11.55
N ILE A 81 1.63 -1.48 11.27
CA ILE A 81 0.50 -0.91 12.03
C ILE A 81 0.52 -1.38 13.48
N LYS A 82 0.89 -2.64 13.73
CA LYS A 82 1.00 -3.17 15.08
C LYS A 82 2.10 -2.49 15.91
N GLU A 83 3.23 -2.16 15.30
CA GLU A 83 4.38 -1.58 16.02
C GLU A 83 4.34 -0.05 16.08
N TYR A 84 3.90 0.60 15.00
CA TYR A 84 3.99 2.05 14.81
C TYR A 84 2.63 2.74 14.65
N GLY A 85 1.53 1.99 14.65
CA GLY A 85 0.18 2.54 14.46
C GLY A 85 -0.16 2.93 13.02
N THR A 86 0.76 2.76 12.06
CA THR A 86 0.57 3.14 10.65
C THR A 86 1.34 2.20 9.74
N CYS A 87 0.87 1.97 8.51
CA CYS A 87 1.68 1.34 7.47
C CYS A 87 2.71 2.32 6.90
N TYR A 88 3.76 1.82 6.23
CA TYR A 88 4.80 2.68 5.65
C TYR A 88 4.25 3.83 4.79
N CYS A 89 3.25 3.52 3.95
CA CYS A 89 2.63 4.45 3.02
C CYS A 89 1.65 5.43 3.74
N ASN A 90 1.44 5.29 5.07
CA ASN A 90 0.45 6.02 5.90
C ASN A 90 -1.00 5.95 5.41
N LEU A 91 -1.36 4.95 4.60
CA LEU A 91 -2.72 4.73 4.11
C LEU A 91 -3.63 4.10 5.18
N PHE A 92 -3.11 3.06 5.86
CA PHE A 92 -3.82 2.28 6.85
C PHE A 92 -3.21 2.53 8.22
N LEU A 93 -4.06 2.83 9.20
CA LEU A 93 -3.68 3.23 10.55
C LEU A 93 -4.40 2.37 11.59
N SER A 94 -3.85 2.28 12.79
CA SER A 94 -4.55 1.68 13.93
C SER A 94 -5.75 2.55 14.36
N PRO A 95 -6.82 1.96 14.94
CA PRO A 95 -8.00 2.71 15.36
C PRO A 95 -7.73 3.83 16.37
N ASP A 96 -6.61 3.74 17.11
CA ASP A 96 -6.16 4.67 18.12
C ASP A 96 -5.03 5.60 17.66
N PHE A 97 -4.65 5.59 16.37
CA PHE A 97 -3.54 6.37 15.84
C PHE A 97 -3.61 7.86 16.24
N TYR A 98 -4.73 8.52 15.95
CA TYR A 98 -4.94 9.95 16.27
C TYR A 98 -5.14 10.25 17.77
N LYS A 99 -5.25 9.21 18.61
CA LYS A 99 -5.27 9.38 20.07
C LYS A 99 -3.87 9.25 20.67
N THR A 100 -2.98 8.55 19.96
CA THR A 100 -1.64 8.18 20.42
C THR A 100 -0.54 9.03 19.79
N HIS A 101 -0.82 9.66 18.64
CA HIS A 101 0.12 10.49 17.90
C HIS A 101 -0.44 11.90 17.68
N GLU A 102 0.42 12.91 17.85
CA GLU A 102 0.07 14.32 17.61
C GLU A 102 0.13 14.70 16.12
N LYS A 103 0.82 13.89 15.30
CA LYS A 103 1.01 14.13 13.87
C LYS A 103 0.12 13.21 13.05
N ASP A 104 -0.38 13.73 11.94
CA ASP A 104 -1.20 12.98 10.99
C ASP A 104 -0.37 12.08 10.05
N PHE A 105 0.95 12.22 10.09
CA PHE A 105 1.91 11.43 9.32
C PHE A 105 3.11 11.03 10.19
N LEU A 106 3.52 9.76 10.09
CA LEU A 106 4.75 9.26 10.69
C LEU A 106 5.69 8.65 9.65
N GLN A 107 6.96 9.00 9.75
CA GLN A 107 8.01 8.30 9.03
C GLN A 107 8.44 7.07 9.85
N ILE A 108 8.23 5.88 9.29
CA ILE A 108 8.63 4.61 9.93
C ILE A 108 9.77 3.94 9.14
N PRO A 109 10.56 3.04 9.75
CA PRO A 109 11.61 2.32 9.05
C PRO A 109 11.06 1.46 7.90
N GLU A 110 11.83 1.36 6.81
CA GLU A 110 11.50 0.42 5.73
C GLU A 110 11.75 -1.03 6.21
N ARG A 111 10.69 -1.85 6.17
CA ARG A 111 10.77 -3.28 6.53
C ARG A 111 11.08 -4.19 5.36
N ARG A 112 10.91 -3.71 4.12
CA ARG A 112 11.24 -4.49 2.93
C ARG A 112 12.73 -4.85 2.95
N PRO A 113 13.09 -6.14 2.91
CA PRO A 113 14.48 -6.55 2.90
C PRO A 113 15.22 -5.99 1.69
N ILE A 114 16.43 -5.48 1.90
CA ILE A 114 17.27 -4.89 0.85
C ILE A 114 17.59 -5.89 -0.27
N GLU A 115 17.60 -7.19 0.02
CA GLU A 115 17.78 -8.25 -0.97
C GLU A 115 16.65 -8.28 -2.01
N LYS A 116 15.40 -7.99 -1.60
CA LYS A 116 14.26 -7.90 -2.53
C LYS A 116 14.38 -6.67 -3.42
N GLU A 117 14.79 -5.54 -2.86
CA GLU A 117 15.04 -4.32 -3.64
C GLU A 117 16.17 -4.51 -4.66
N LYS A 118 17.26 -5.16 -4.26
CA LYS A 118 18.36 -5.52 -5.16
C LYS A 118 17.90 -6.47 -6.28
N ALA A 119 17.01 -7.41 -5.98
CA ALA A 119 16.45 -8.31 -6.99
C ALA A 119 15.61 -7.54 -8.02
N VAL A 120 14.78 -6.60 -7.57
CA VAL A 120 14.01 -5.69 -8.43
C VAL A 120 14.94 -4.86 -9.32
N LEU A 121 15.97 -4.22 -8.77
CA LEU A 121 16.92 -3.42 -9.54
C LEU A 121 17.66 -4.25 -10.59
N LYS A 122 18.07 -5.49 -10.22
CA LYS A 122 18.72 -6.41 -11.15
C LYS A 122 17.79 -6.83 -12.30
N TYR A 123 16.50 -7.01 -12.04
CA TYR A 123 15.52 -7.32 -13.07
C TYR A 123 15.37 -6.15 -14.04
N VAL A 124 15.14 -4.94 -13.52
CA VAL A 124 14.99 -3.74 -14.36
C VAL A 124 16.22 -3.47 -15.21
N ASN A 125 17.43 -3.56 -14.63
CA ASN A 125 18.67 -3.31 -15.38
C ASN A 125 18.89 -4.31 -16.53
N LYS A 126 18.48 -5.58 -16.37
CA LYS A 126 18.55 -6.58 -17.44
C LYS A 126 17.55 -6.32 -18.56
N SER A 127 16.41 -5.71 -18.25
CA SER A 127 15.35 -5.44 -19.22
C SER A 127 15.64 -4.22 -20.10
N VAL A 128 16.69 -3.45 -19.78
CA VAL A 128 17.13 -2.25 -20.53
C VAL A 128 18.32 -2.56 -21.46
N GLU A 129 18.92 -3.75 -21.36
CA GLU A 129 19.94 -4.27 -22.28
C GLU A 129 19.31 -5.00 -23.47
#